data_AF-A0A4U0RMG3-F1
#
_entry.id   AF-A0A4U0RMG3-F1
#
_cell.length_a   1.000
_cell.length_b   1.000
_cell.length_c   1.000
_cell.angle_alpha   90.00
_cell.angle_beta   90.00
_cell.angle_gamma   90.00
#
_symmetry.space_group_name_H-M   'P 1'
#
loop_
_entity.id
_entity.type
_entity.pdbx_description
1 polymer ?
#
loop_
_entity_poly.entity_id
_entity_poly.type
_entity_poly.pdbx_seq_one_letter_code
_entity_poly.pdbx_strand_id
1 'polypeptide(L)' 'MDKRAMLIAELDKESRVAWLWRADPGKRPKPVKNAAAYLQELDNLMLFGAPKSKIEAWLLEQSDQQAKIPREL' A
#
# COMPACT_ATOMS: atom_id res chain seq x y z
N MET A 1 17.13 -12.64 9.95
CA MET A 1 15.95 -12.42 9.09
C MET A 1 15.41 -11.05 9.42
N ASP A 2 15.28 -10.17 8.43
CA ASP A 2 14.76 -8.82 8.64
C ASP A 2 13.33 -8.89 9.19
N LYS A 3 13.05 -8.19 10.29
CA LYS A 3 11.76 -8.24 11.00
C LYS A 3 10.83 -7.08 10.59
N ARG A 4 11.23 -6.30 9.59
CA ARG A 4 10.40 -5.20 9.08
C ARG A 4 9.16 -5.73 8.38
N ALA A 5 8.07 -4.97 8.50
CA ALA A 5 6.86 -5.22 7.73
C ALA A 5 7.12 -4.93 6.24
N MET A 6 6.40 -5.66 5.39
CA MET A 6 6.50 -5.55 3.94
C MET A 6 5.23 -4.97 3.34
N LEU A 7 5.41 -4.19 2.27
CA LEU A 7 4.37 -3.75 1.36
C LEU A 7 4.59 -4.47 0.02
N ILE A 8 3.61 -5.26 -0.38
CA ILE A 8 3.65 -6.06 -1.61
C ILE A 8 2.66 -5.45 -2.58
N ALA A 9 3.18 -4.99 -3.72
CA ALA A 9 2.39 -4.49 -4.83
C ALA A 9 2.05 -5.60 -5.82
N GLU A 10 0.76 -5.76 -6.07
CA GLU A 10 0.25 -6.58 -7.15
C GLU A 10 -0.01 -5.69 -8.35
N LEU A 11 0.49 -6.10 -9.52
CA LEU A 11 0.38 -5.32 -10.75
C LEU A 11 -0.75 -5.85 -11.63
N ASP A 12 -1.45 -4.95 -12.32
CA ASP A 12 -2.36 -5.30 -13.41
C ASP A 12 -1.60 -5.68 -14.70
N LYS A 13 -2.37 -5.99 -15.75
CA LYS A 13 -1.82 -6.34 -17.09
C LYS A 13 -1.04 -5.21 -17.75
N GLU A 14 -1.23 -3.97 -17.30
CA GLU A 14 -0.56 -2.76 -17.80
C GLU A 14 0.61 -2.34 -16.89
N SER A 15 1.01 -3.20 -15.96
CA SER A 15 2.10 -2.94 -15.00
C SER A 15 1.84 -1.74 -14.09
N ARG A 16 0.57 -1.44 -13.79
CA ARG A 16 0.13 -0.48 -12.78
C ARG A 16 -0.21 -1.22 -11.48
N VAL A 17 -0.06 -0.56 -10.35
CA VAL A 17 -0.43 -1.16 -9.05
C VAL A 17 -1.94 -1.33 -9.02
N ALA A 18 -2.41 -2.57 -8.95
CA ALA A 18 -3.81 -2.91 -8.80
C ALA A 18 -4.21 -3.01 -7.32
N TRP A 19 -3.35 -3.66 -6.53
CA TRP A 19 -3.57 -3.90 -5.10
C TRP A 19 -2.27 -3.76 -4.30
N LEU A 20 -2.40 -3.30 -3.06
CA LEU A 20 -1.33 -3.33 -2.07
C LEU A 20 -1.70 -4.23 -0.90
N TRP A 21 -0.73 -5.05 -0.49
CA TRP A 21 -0.85 -5.97 0.63
C TRP A 21 0.23 -5.66 1.68
N ARG A 22 -0.16 -5.57 2.96
CA ARG A 22 0.77 -5.54 4.09
C ARG A 22 1.05 -6.96 4.55
N ALA A 23 2.32 -7.33 4.62
CA ALA A 23 2.78 -8.58 5.20
C ALA A 23 3.64 -8.30 6.43
N ASP A 24 3.07 -8.53 7.62
CA ASP A 24 3.82 -8.49 8.88
C ASP A 24 4.46 -9.87 9.17
N PRO A 25 5.63 -9.93 9.83
CA PRO A 25 6.27 -11.20 10.18
C PRO A 25 5.34 -12.14 10.95
N GLY A 26 5.26 -13.39 10.50
CA GLY A 26 4.44 -14.43 11.13
C GLY A 26 2.92 -14.28 10.92
N LYS A 27 2.48 -13.32 10.10
CA LYS A 27 1.06 -13.11 9.77
C LYS A 27 0.81 -13.31 8.28
N ARG A 28 -0.42 -13.68 7.92
CA ARG A 28 -0.85 -13.69 6.51
C ARG A 28 -0.95 -12.25 6.00
N PRO A 29 -0.53 -11.98 4.74
CA PRO A 29 -0.70 -10.68 4.13
C PRO A 29 -2.16 -10.23 4.14
N LYS A 30 -2.40 -8.94 4.33
CA LYS A 30 -3.73 -8.33 4.36
C LYS A 30 -3.80 -7.15 3.40
N PRO A 31 -4.96 -6.89 2.76
CA PRO A 31 -5.13 -5.71 1.93
C PRO A 31 -4.89 -4.43 2.73
N VAL A 32 -4.21 -3.46 2.12
CA VAL A 32 -4.06 -2.11 2.67
C VAL A 32 -5.43 -1.43 2.67
N LYS A 33 -5.86 -0.97 3.85
CA LYS A 33 -7.15 -0.26 4.02
C LYS A 33 -7.00 1.24 4.23
N ASN A 34 -5.99 1.67 4.97
CA ASN A 34 -5.72 3.09 5.27
C ASN A 34 -4.49 3.54 4.49
N ALA A 35 -4.67 3.96 3.23
CA ALA A 35 -3.57 4.31 2.34
C ALA A 35 -2.72 5.49 2.88
N ALA A 36 -3.37 6.47 3.53
CA ALA A 36 -2.69 7.63 4.12
C ALA A 36 -1.66 7.26 5.19
N ALA A 37 -1.97 6.28 6.04
CA ALA A 37 -1.03 5.81 7.06
C ALA A 37 0.25 5.21 6.46
N TYR A 38 0.14 4.51 5.32
CA TYR A 38 1.29 3.88 4.67
C TYR A 38 2.19 4.88 3.95
N LEU A 39 1.67 6.03 3.50
CA LEU A 39 2.50 7.10 2.92
C LEU A 39 3.54 7.60 3.92
N GLN A 40 3.18 7.68 5.21
CA GLN A 40 4.09 8.14 6.26
C GLN A 40 5.13 7.09 6.67
N GLU A 41 4.80 5.80 6.54
CA GLU A 41 5.66 4.70 6.95
C GLU A 41 6.54 4.13 5.81
N LEU A 42 6.42 4.67 4.60
CA LEU A 42 6.89 4.01 3.38
C LEU A 42 8.40 3.76 3.36
N ASP A 43 9.19 4.66 3.93
CA ASP A 43 10.65 4.52 4.07
C ASP A 43 11.08 3.48 5.12
N ASN A 44 10.17 3.09 6.01
CA ASN A 44 10.42 2.10 7.07
C ASN A 44 9.99 0.69 6.66
N LEU A 45 9.32 0.55 5.51
CA LEU A 45 8.77 -0.70 5.02
C LEU A 45 9.65 -1.27 3.90
N MET A 46 9.75 -2.59 3.85
CA MET A 46 10.33 -3.26 2.69
C MET A 46 9.29 -3.29 1.56
N LEU A 47 9.66 -2.84 0.37
CA LEU A 47 8.76 -2.74 -0.78
C LEU A 47 9.03 -3.89 -1.77
N PHE A 48 7.97 -4.49 -2.29
CA PHE A 48 8.06 -5.60 -3.24
C PHE A 48 7.03 -5.46 -4.38
N GLY A 49 7.36 -5.99 -5.56
CA GLY A 49 6.44 -6.06 -6.72
C GLY A 49 6.37 -4.79 -7.58
N ALA A 50 6.70 -3.61 -7.03
CA ALA A 50 6.75 -2.35 -7.79
C ALA A 50 7.82 -1.39 -7.23
N PRO A 51 8.30 -0.43 -8.05
CA PRO A 51 9.14 0.67 -7.57
C PRO A 51 8.41 1.55 -6.56
N LYS A 52 9.16 2.14 -5.61
CA LYS A 52 8.63 3.05 -4.57
C LYS A 52 7.68 4.11 -5.14
N SER A 53 8.07 4.78 -6.21
CA SER A 53 7.28 5.85 -6.83
C SER A 53 5.91 5.38 -7.35
N LYS A 54 5.79 4.15 -7.85
CA LYS A 54 4.49 3.59 -8.28
C LYS A 54 3.60 3.25 -7.08
N ILE A 55 4.19 2.78 -5.99
CA ILE A 55 3.48 2.47 -4.74
C ILE A 55 2.99 3.77 -4.09
N GLU A 56 3.82 4.81 -4.05
CA GLU A 56 3.44 6.15 -3.56
C GLU A 56 2.31 6.76 -4.38
N ALA A 57 2.39 6.71 -5.71
CA ALA A 57 1.34 7.23 -6.59
C ALA A 57 -0.01 6.54 -6.32
N TRP A 58 -0.01 5.21 -6.18
CA TRP A 58 -1.23 4.47 -5.87
C TRP A 58 -1.79 4.81 -4.48
N LEU A 59 -0.93 4.93 -3.46
CA LEU A 59 -1.37 5.28 -2.11
C LEU A 59 -1.95 6.70 -2.03
N LEU A 60 -1.36 7.66 -2.76
CA LEU A 60 -1.90 9.01 -2.90
C LEU A 60 -3.29 8.99 -3.53
N GLU A 61 -3.44 8.30 -4.67
CA GLU A 61 -4.73 8.18 -5.36
C GLU A 61 -5.81 7.55 -4.45
N GLN A 62 -5.47 6.46 -3.76
CA GLN A 62 -6.40 5.79 -2.84
C GLN A 62 -6.73 6.64 -1.61
N SER A 63 -5.77 7.39 -1.08
CA SER A 63 -5.99 8.32 0.03
C SER A 63 -6.97 9.43 -0.38
N ASP A 64 -6.79 10.01 -1.57
CA ASP A 64 -7.68 11.05 -2.11
C ASP A 64 -9.09 10.50 -2.37
N GLN A 65 -9.20 9.27 -2.87
CA GLN A 65 -10.50 8.61 -3.03
C GLN A 65 -11.20 8.39 -1.69
N GLN A 66 -10.48 7.97 -0.65
CA GLN A 66 -11.04 7.81 0.70
C GLN A 66 -11.47 9.15 1.32
N ALA A 67 -10.74 10.23 1.06
CA ALA A 67 -11.09 11.58 1.52
C ALA A 67 -12.34 12.15 0.84
N LYS A 68 -12.66 11.69 -0.37
CA LYS A 68 -13.83 12.13 -1.16
C LYS A 68 -15.13 11.39 -0.82
N ILE A 69 -15.09 10.32 -0.03
CA ILE A 69 -16.31 9.64 0.42
C ILE A 69 -16.93 10.51 1.52
N PRO A 70 -18.10 11.15 1.29
CA PRO A 70 -18.79 11.84 2.36
C PRO A 70 -19.16 10.80 3.42
N ARG A 71 -18.78 11.03 4.67
CA ARG A 71 -19.43 10.34 5.78
C ARG A 71 -20.89 10.80 5.78
N GLU A 72 -21.77 10.02 5.19
CA GLU A 72 -23.20 10.17 5.45
C GLU A 72 -23.39 9.96 6.97
N LEU A 73 -23.83 11.03 7.63
CA LEU A 73 -24.17 11.11 9.05
C LEU A 73 -25.57 10.53 9.28
#